data_AF-C0BX29-F1
#
_entry.id   AF-C0BX29-F1
#
_cell.length_a   1.000
_cell.length_b   1.000
_cell.length_c   1.000
_cell.angle_alpha   90.00
_cell.angle_beta   90.00
_cell.angle_gamma   90.00
#
_symmetry.space_group_name_H-M   'P 1'
#
loop_
_entity.id
_entity.type
_entity.pdbx_description
1 polymer ?
#
loop_
_entity_poly.entity_id
_entity_poly.type
_entity_poly.pdbx_seq_one_letter_code
_entity_poly.pdbx_strand_id
1 'polypeptide(L)'
;MAEIDRHSFICGMIAAFGECVAQEVKKIAFSPPFPPSDLKHLEAEAERIMREQGLSFCLEKNPDIPEDKRVYWWVLYKFPEVQSAYARLREKGYNPAWEFEEFKDLLSYGMAWGDGYEQVVPRIRKETSPMDPVTRILFPDDGWPIEKMYKEV
;
A
#
# COMPACT_ATOMS: atom_id res chain seq x y z
N MET A 1 23.08 15.71 -9.62
CA MET A 1 22.29 14.47 -9.56
C MET A 1 20.98 14.75 -10.29
N ALA A 2 20.44 13.80 -11.06
CA ALA A 2 19.14 14.00 -11.68
C ALA A 2 18.07 14.07 -10.58
N GLU A 3 17.13 15.01 -10.71
CA GLU A 3 15.97 15.11 -9.84
C GLU A 3 15.08 13.88 -10.03
N ILE A 4 14.58 13.29 -8.94
CA ILE A 4 13.73 12.10 -9.01
C ILE A 4 12.34 12.56 -9.47
N ASP A 5 11.91 12.10 -10.64
CA ASP A 5 10.51 12.25 -11.06
C ASP A 5 9.63 11.32 -10.21
N ARG A 6 8.97 11.93 -9.22
CA ARG A 6 8.11 11.24 -8.27
C ARG A 6 6.92 10.55 -8.92
N HIS A 7 6.29 11.15 -9.92
CA HIS A 7 5.11 10.56 -10.54
C HIS A 7 5.51 9.28 -11.30
N SER A 8 6.59 9.36 -12.07
CA SER A 8 7.17 8.20 -12.74
C SER A 8 7.56 7.10 -11.75
N PHE A 9 8.15 7.47 -10.60
CA PHE A 9 8.47 6.51 -9.55
C PHE A 9 7.22 5.83 -8.96
N ILE A 10 6.17 6.58 -8.63
CA ILE A 10 4.93 6.04 -8.07
C ILE A 10 4.26 5.10 -9.09
N CYS A 11 4.14 5.51 -10.36
CA CYS A 11 3.58 4.67 -11.42
C CYS A 11 4.40 3.38 -11.62
N GLY A 12 5.74 3.47 -11.60
CA GLY A 12 6.61 2.30 -11.68
C GLY A 12 6.39 1.32 -10.52
N MET A 13 6.19 1.83 -9.30
CA MET A 13 5.87 0.99 -8.15
C MET A 13 4.45 0.39 -8.21
N ILE A 14 3.46 1.13 -8.72
CA ILE A 14 2.11 0.60 -8.96
C ILE A 14 2.19 -0.57 -9.94
N ALA A 15 2.94 -0.43 -11.04
CA ALA A 15 3.14 -1.50 -12.02
C ALA A 15 3.79 -2.74 -11.39
N ALA A 16 4.91 -2.56 -10.69
CA ALA A 16 5.64 -3.68 -10.07
C ALA A 16 4.82 -4.41 -8.99
N PHE A 17 4.07 -3.68 -8.16
CA PHE A 17 3.21 -4.29 -7.16
C PHE A 17 1.97 -4.92 -7.76
N GLY A 18 1.40 -4.30 -8.79
CA GLY A 18 0.31 -4.88 -9.55
C GLY A 18 0.73 -6.21 -10.20
N GLU A 19 1.92 -6.31 -10.79
CA GLU A 19 2.44 -7.58 -11.33
C GLU A 19 2.47 -8.68 -10.26
N CYS A 20 2.92 -8.34 -9.05
CA CYS A 20 2.92 -9.28 -7.93
C CYS A 20 1.51 -9.75 -7.56
N VAL A 21 0.50 -8.87 -7.61
CA VAL A 21 -0.90 -9.22 -7.32
C VAL A 21 -1.54 -10.00 -8.47
N ALA A 22 -1.25 -9.64 -9.72
CA ALA A 22 -1.78 -10.30 -10.91
C ALA A 22 -1.30 -11.74 -11.02
N GLN A 23 -0.02 -11.98 -10.70
CA GLN A 23 0.60 -13.31 -10.62
C GLN A 23 0.35 -14.00 -9.27
N GLU A 24 -0.52 -13.41 -8.45
CA GLU A 24 -0.97 -13.94 -7.16
C GLU A 24 0.11 -14.04 -6.08
N VAL A 25 1.37 -13.69 -6.38
CA VAL A 25 2.50 -13.60 -5.42
C VAL A 25 2.16 -12.73 -4.19
N LYS A 26 1.23 -11.78 -4.34
CA LYS A 26 0.57 -11.07 -3.25
C LYS A 26 -0.94 -11.14 -3.36
N LYS A 27 -1.62 -11.17 -2.21
CA LYS A 27 -3.09 -11.06 -2.13
C LYS A 27 -3.56 -9.65 -2.46
N ILE A 28 -2.87 -8.66 -1.88
CA ILE A 28 -3.16 -7.24 -2.02
C ILE A 28 -1.84 -6.47 -2.00
N ALA A 29 -1.82 -5.31 -2.63
CA ALA A 29 -0.72 -4.37 -2.51
C ALA A 29 -1.23 -2.95 -2.39
N PHE A 30 -0.42 -2.07 -1.82
CA PHE A 30 -0.67 -0.64 -1.85
C PHE A 30 0.28 0.01 -2.85
N SER A 31 -0.20 1.00 -3.59
CA SER A 31 0.73 1.96 -4.18
C SER A 31 1.55 2.61 -3.07
N PRO A 32 2.69 3.22 -3.41
CA PRO A 32 3.31 4.16 -2.49
C PRO A 32 2.30 5.23 -2.05
N PRO A 33 2.38 5.73 -0.82
CA PRO A 33 1.53 6.82 -0.37
C PRO A 33 1.92 8.11 -1.10
N PHE A 34 0.92 8.93 -1.45
CA PHE A 34 1.11 10.19 -2.16
C PHE A 34 0.16 11.29 -1.67
N PRO A 35 0.49 12.58 -1.82
CA PRO A 35 -0.40 13.68 -1.47
C PRO A 35 -1.66 13.73 -2.35
N PRO A 36 -2.82 14.20 -1.84
CA PRO A 36 -4.05 14.36 -2.62
C PRO A 36 -3.88 15.19 -3.90
N SER A 37 -2.95 16.16 -3.91
CA SER A 37 -2.61 16.99 -5.08
C SER A 37 -2.14 16.18 -6.29
N ASP A 38 -1.54 15.02 -6.04
CA ASP A 38 -0.90 14.20 -7.06
C ASP A 38 -1.90 13.25 -7.74
N LEU A 39 -3.12 13.10 -7.18
CA LEU A 39 -4.14 12.18 -7.69
C LEU A 39 -4.40 12.36 -9.20
N LYS A 40 -4.61 13.61 -9.63
CA LYS A 40 -4.89 13.94 -11.04
C LYS A 40 -3.75 13.58 -12.01
N HIS A 41 -2.52 13.44 -11.48
CA HIS A 41 -1.34 13.08 -12.26
C HIS A 41 -1.14 11.56 -12.34
N LEU A 42 -1.72 10.81 -11.41
CA LEU A 42 -1.50 9.37 -11.26
C LEU A 42 -2.71 8.53 -11.71
N GLU A 43 -3.93 9.08 -11.60
CA GLU A 43 -5.17 8.32 -11.78
C GLU A 43 -5.27 7.64 -13.14
N ALA A 44 -5.06 8.35 -14.24
CA ALA A 44 -5.15 7.77 -15.58
C ALA A 44 -4.13 6.64 -15.83
N GLU A 45 -2.93 6.78 -15.27
CA GLU A 45 -1.88 5.77 -15.43
C GLU A 45 -2.14 4.55 -14.53
N ALA A 46 -2.59 4.75 -13.29
CA ALA A 46 -3.07 3.67 -12.42
C ALA A 46 -4.26 2.92 -13.07
N GLU A 47 -5.23 3.68 -13.59
CA GLU A 47 -6.23 3.34 -14.63
C GLU A 47 -5.76 2.25 -15.59
N ARG A 48 -4.76 2.64 -16.36
CA ARG A 48 -4.18 1.83 -17.44
C ARG A 48 -3.49 0.58 -16.90
N ILE A 49 -2.61 0.72 -15.92
CA ILE A 49 -1.84 -0.39 -15.35
C ILE A 49 -2.78 -1.48 -14.81
N MET A 50 -3.81 -1.10 -14.05
CA MET A 50 -4.74 -2.05 -13.46
C MET A 50 -5.53 -2.81 -14.52
N ARG A 51 -5.99 -2.12 -15.56
CA ARG A 51 -6.67 -2.75 -16.70
C ARG A 51 -5.76 -3.72 -17.45
N GLU A 52 -4.51 -3.34 -17.74
CA GLU A 52 -3.55 -4.16 -18.47
C GLU A 52 -3.18 -5.43 -17.69
N GLN A 53 -3.16 -5.36 -16.37
CA GLN A 53 -2.82 -6.49 -15.50
C GLN A 53 -4.05 -7.30 -15.04
N GLY A 54 -5.26 -6.91 -15.45
CA GLY A 54 -6.50 -7.61 -15.07
C GLY A 54 -6.83 -7.51 -13.59
N LEU A 55 -6.54 -6.36 -12.97
CA LEU A 55 -6.73 -6.09 -11.55
C LEU A 55 -7.87 -5.12 -11.28
N SER A 56 -8.40 -5.18 -10.06
CA SER A 56 -9.26 -4.16 -9.48
C SER A 56 -8.47 -3.33 -8.46
N PHE A 57 -8.95 -2.13 -8.20
CA PHE A 57 -8.29 -1.25 -7.24
C PHE A 57 -9.27 -0.20 -6.70
N CYS A 58 -8.97 0.37 -5.54
CA CYS A 58 -9.72 1.47 -4.97
C CYS A 58 -8.80 2.51 -4.31
N LEU A 59 -9.25 3.76 -4.25
CA LEU A 59 -8.52 4.84 -3.60
C LEU A 59 -8.79 4.83 -2.09
N GLU A 60 -7.75 4.65 -1.28
CA GLU A 60 -7.79 4.95 0.14
C GLU A 60 -7.49 6.44 0.34
N LYS A 61 -8.46 7.16 0.93
CA LYS A 61 -8.36 8.60 1.15
C LYS A 61 -7.88 8.98 2.55
N ASN A 62 -7.82 8.02 3.47
CA ASN A 62 -7.39 8.22 4.86
C ASN A 62 -8.01 9.45 5.55
N PRO A 63 -9.35 9.53 5.67
CA PRO A 63 -10.02 10.67 6.29
C PRO A 63 -9.70 10.84 7.79
N ASP A 64 -9.23 9.76 8.43
CA ASP A 64 -8.72 9.71 9.79
C ASP A 64 -7.38 10.46 9.97
N ILE A 65 -6.67 10.74 8.88
CA ILE A 65 -5.48 11.60 8.87
C ILE A 65 -5.90 13.08 8.71
N PRO A 66 -5.34 14.01 9.52
CA PRO A 66 -5.54 15.45 9.38
C PRO A 66 -5.35 15.92 7.94
N GLU A 67 -6.15 16.89 7.51
CA GLU A 67 -6.22 17.32 6.10
C GLU A 67 -4.88 17.85 5.56
N ASP A 68 -4.13 18.59 6.38
CA ASP A 68 -2.81 19.14 6.07
C ASP A 68 -1.72 18.07 5.91
N LYS A 69 -1.92 16.88 6.49
CA LYS A 69 -1.01 15.74 6.42
C LYS A 69 -1.58 14.56 5.64
N ARG A 70 -2.74 14.74 5.01
CA ARG A 70 -3.49 13.65 4.39
C ARG A 70 -2.68 13.04 3.27
N VAL A 71 -2.72 11.71 3.20
CA VAL A 71 -2.11 10.94 2.12
C VAL A 71 -3.11 9.97 1.54
N TYR A 72 -2.99 9.74 0.25
CA TYR A 72 -3.75 8.74 -0.49
C TYR A 72 -2.84 7.58 -0.88
N TRP A 73 -3.44 6.43 -1.13
CA TRP A 73 -2.81 5.35 -1.88
C TRP A 73 -3.87 4.53 -2.59
N TRP A 74 -3.47 3.84 -3.65
CA TRP A 74 -4.29 2.84 -4.30
C TRP A 74 -4.15 1.51 -3.59
N VAL A 75 -5.26 0.85 -3.32
CA VAL A 75 -5.32 -0.53 -2.84
C VAL A 75 -5.58 -1.42 -4.05
N LEU A 76 -4.59 -2.25 -4.42
CA LEU A 76 -4.58 -3.08 -5.62
C LEU A 76 -4.93 -4.53 -5.23
N TYR A 77 -5.93 -5.13 -5.88
CA TYR A 77 -6.40 -6.48 -5.56
C TYR A 77 -6.94 -7.21 -6.79
N LYS A 78 -6.80 -8.54 -6.80
CA LYS A 78 -7.38 -9.41 -7.84
C LYS A 78 -8.76 -9.93 -7.45
N PHE A 79 -8.93 -10.27 -6.17
CA PHE A 79 -10.12 -10.96 -5.66
C PHE A 79 -10.93 -10.07 -4.69
N PRO A 80 -12.26 -9.90 -4.89
CA PRO A 80 -13.09 -9.03 -4.04
C PRO A 80 -13.10 -9.37 -2.54
N GLU A 81 -12.94 -10.64 -2.19
CA GLU A 81 -12.88 -11.10 -0.80
C GLU A 81 -11.65 -10.57 -0.06
N VAL A 82 -10.55 -10.32 -0.78
CA VAL A 82 -9.32 -9.73 -0.22
C VAL A 82 -9.55 -8.24 0.05
N GLN A 83 -10.20 -7.53 -0.86
CA GLN A 83 -10.62 -6.14 -0.62
C GLN A 83 -11.58 -6.05 0.57
N SER A 84 -12.50 -7.00 0.70
CA SER A 84 -13.42 -7.07 1.84
C SER A 84 -12.68 -7.31 3.16
N ALA A 85 -11.59 -8.09 3.15
CA ALA A 85 -10.75 -8.29 4.32
C ALA A 85 -9.99 -7.02 4.72
N TYR A 86 -9.48 -6.27 3.75
CA TYR A 86 -8.91 -4.95 3.98
C TYR A 86 -9.93 -3.98 4.59
N ALA A 87 -11.14 -3.91 4.00
CA ALA A 87 -12.21 -3.04 4.48
C ALA A 87 -12.60 -3.33 5.94
N ARG A 88 -12.69 -4.62 6.33
CA ARG A 88 -12.97 -5.01 7.73
C ARG A 88 -11.90 -4.53 8.72
N LEU A 89 -10.63 -4.45 8.31
CA LEU A 89 -9.58 -3.87 9.18
C LEU A 89 -9.76 -2.36 9.31
N ARG A 90 -10.09 -1.67 8.22
CA ARG A 90 -10.40 -0.23 8.24
C ARG A 90 -11.64 0.08 9.09
N GLU A 91 -12.68 -0.73 9.02
CA GLU A 91 -13.91 -0.62 9.84
C GLU A 91 -13.64 -0.77 11.34
N LYS A 92 -12.61 -1.55 11.72
CA LYS A 92 -12.15 -1.65 13.12
C LYS A 92 -11.37 -0.41 13.60
N GLY A 93 -11.10 0.54 12.71
CA GLY A 93 -10.37 1.76 13.01
C GLY A 93 -8.85 1.66 12.82
N TYR A 94 -8.34 0.56 12.25
CA TYR A 94 -6.91 0.45 11.95
C TYR A 94 -6.56 1.19 10.68
N ASN A 95 -5.42 1.89 10.65
CA ASN A 95 -4.88 2.55 9.48
C ASN A 95 -3.48 2.00 9.16
N PRO A 96 -3.20 1.54 7.93
CA PRO A 96 -1.85 1.08 7.55
C PRO A 96 -0.72 2.09 7.77
N ALA A 97 -1.01 3.39 7.81
CA ALA A 97 -0.03 4.44 8.12
C ALA A 97 0.49 4.37 9.56
N TRP A 98 -0.28 3.79 10.49
CA TRP A 98 0.06 3.72 11.92
C TRP A 98 0.11 2.29 12.45
N GLU A 99 -0.83 1.45 12.05
CA GLU A 99 -0.99 0.06 12.51
C GLU A 99 -0.66 -0.94 11.40
N PHE A 100 0.48 -0.76 10.72
CA PHE A 100 0.88 -1.64 9.59
C PHE A 100 0.88 -3.14 9.95
N GLU A 101 1.24 -3.47 11.20
CA GLU A 101 1.30 -4.85 11.70
C GLU A 101 -0.07 -5.57 11.62
N GLU A 102 -1.17 -4.85 11.79
CA GLU A 102 -2.54 -5.40 11.68
C GLU A 102 -2.87 -5.84 10.25
N PHE A 103 -2.14 -5.33 9.26
CA PHE A 103 -2.31 -5.63 7.83
C PHE A 103 -1.30 -6.67 7.31
N LYS A 104 -0.39 -7.17 8.16
CA LYS A 104 0.73 -8.04 7.71
C LYS A 104 0.26 -9.27 6.94
N ASP A 105 -0.81 -9.91 7.38
CA ASP A 105 -1.31 -11.16 6.78
C ASP A 105 -1.89 -10.93 5.39
N LEU A 106 -2.35 -9.70 5.11
CA LEU A 106 -2.80 -9.27 3.80
C LEU A 106 -1.62 -8.89 2.90
N LEU A 107 -0.65 -8.14 3.44
CA LEU A 107 0.44 -7.51 2.66
C LEU A 107 1.69 -8.38 2.50
N SER A 108 1.76 -9.50 3.21
CA SER A 108 2.90 -10.41 3.20
C SER A 108 3.09 -11.11 1.85
N TYR A 109 4.36 -11.33 1.50
CA TYR A 109 4.79 -12.21 0.41
C TYR A 109 4.97 -13.67 0.86
N GLY A 110 4.89 -13.92 2.18
CA GLY A 110 5.30 -15.18 2.81
C GLY A 110 4.19 -16.17 3.07
N MET A 111 2.96 -15.90 2.63
CA MET A 111 1.85 -16.84 2.81
C MET A 111 1.74 -17.69 1.56
N ALA A 112 1.87 -19.01 1.66
CA ALA A 112 1.45 -19.90 0.58
C ALA A 112 -0.09 -19.98 0.55
N TRP A 113 -0.66 -20.29 -0.60
CA TRP A 113 -2.10 -20.55 -0.77
C TRP A 113 -2.32 -21.74 -1.72
N GLY A 114 -3.53 -22.31 -1.69
CA GLY A 114 -3.88 -23.56 -2.38
C GLY A 114 -3.77 -24.79 -1.48
N ASP A 115 -4.22 -25.95 -1.96
CA ASP A 115 -4.18 -27.19 -1.17
C ASP A 115 -2.74 -27.51 -0.72
N GLY A 116 -2.55 -27.79 0.58
CA GLY A 116 -1.24 -28.08 1.15
C GLY A 116 -0.44 -26.85 1.62
N TYR A 117 -0.99 -25.63 1.52
CA TYR A 117 -0.29 -24.42 1.95
C TYR A 117 0.08 -24.42 3.44
N GLU A 118 -0.72 -25.10 4.26
CA GLU A 118 -0.50 -25.31 5.69
C GLU A 118 0.81 -26.06 6.00
N GLN A 119 1.41 -26.72 5.00
CA GLN A 119 2.69 -27.42 5.12
C GLN A 119 3.90 -26.52 4.82
N VAL A 120 3.67 -25.31 4.32
CA VAL A 120 4.74 -24.34 4.05
C VAL A 120 5.02 -23.58 5.34
N VAL A 121 6.21 -23.77 5.90
CA VAL A 121 6.72 -22.97 7.03
C VAL A 121 7.61 -21.85 6.48
N PRO A 122 7.15 -20.60 6.43
CA PRO A 122 7.98 -19.49 5.99
C PRO A 122 9.08 -19.28 7.03
N ARG A 123 10.36 -19.30 6.60
CA ARG A 123 11.45 -18.86 7.47
C ARG A 123 11.36 -17.35 7.62
N ILE A 124 10.77 -16.89 8.73
CA ILE A 124 10.77 -15.47 9.10
C ILE A 124 12.23 -15.05 9.29
N ARG A 125 12.67 -14.05 8.52
CA ARG A 125 14.00 -13.44 8.72
C ARG A 125 14.08 -12.92 10.16
N LYS A 126 15.24 -13.06 10.81
CA LYS A 126 15.46 -12.47 12.15
C LYS A 126 14.96 -11.03 12.13
N GLU A 127 14.23 -10.65 13.18
CA GLU A 127 13.76 -9.30 13.40
C GLU A 127 14.98 -8.35 13.33
N THR A 128 15.00 -7.52 12.29
CA THR A 128 16.00 -6.47 12.09
C THR A 128 15.29 -5.15 12.29
N SER A 129 15.97 -4.19 12.94
CA SER A 129 15.45 -2.83 13.11
C SER A 129 14.90 -2.29 11.79
N PRO A 130 13.75 -1.60 11.79
CA PRO A 130 13.16 -1.02 10.59
C PRO A 130 14.19 -0.14 9.89
N MET A 131 14.43 -0.39 8.60
CA MET A 131 15.20 0.56 7.78
C MET A 131 14.35 1.79 7.52
N ASP A 132 14.95 2.98 7.59
CA ASP A 132 14.33 4.23 7.18
C ASP A 132 13.80 4.09 5.74
N PRO A 133 12.48 4.06 5.54
CA PRO A 133 11.92 3.77 4.23
C PRO A 133 12.17 4.95 3.29
N VAL A 134 12.60 4.63 2.07
CA VAL A 134 12.85 5.63 1.02
C VAL A 134 11.57 6.41 0.67
N THR A 135 10.40 5.97 1.13
CA THR A 135 9.09 6.65 1.02
C THR A 135 9.12 8.15 1.26
N ARG A 136 10.02 8.68 2.12
CA ARG A 136 10.20 10.12 2.32
C ARG A 136 10.42 10.93 1.02
N ILE A 137 11.09 10.34 0.02
CA ILE A 137 11.35 11.01 -1.28
C ILE A 137 10.07 11.29 -2.08
N LEU A 138 8.96 10.66 -1.69
CA LEU A 138 7.65 10.82 -2.32
C LEU A 138 6.87 12.00 -1.73
N PHE A 139 7.43 12.68 -0.73
CA PHE A 139 6.83 13.84 -0.10
C PHE A 139 7.74 15.05 -0.32
N PRO A 140 7.19 16.24 -0.68
CA PRO A 140 8.04 17.40 -0.95
C PRO A 140 8.81 17.85 0.30
N ASP A 141 8.24 17.57 1.47
CA ASP A 141 8.69 18.06 2.78
C ASP A 141 9.05 16.93 3.76
N ASP A 142 9.46 15.75 3.26
CA ASP A 142 9.73 14.56 4.09
C ASP A 142 8.56 14.19 5.03
N GLY A 143 7.32 14.42 4.60
CA GLY A 143 6.08 14.24 5.38
C GLY A 143 5.73 12.79 5.76
N TRP A 144 6.71 11.89 5.77
CA TRP A 144 6.57 10.48 6.12
C TRP A 144 7.68 10.05 7.11
N PRO A 145 7.37 9.25 8.15
CA PRO A 145 6.05 8.69 8.49
C PRO A 145 5.10 9.74 9.09
N ILE A 146 3.79 9.50 8.98
CA ILE A 146 2.77 10.39 9.51
C ILE A 146 2.62 10.12 11.01
N GLU A 147 2.87 11.13 11.85
CA GLU A 147 2.68 11.01 13.29
C GLU A 147 1.21 10.81 13.64
N LYS A 148 0.92 9.84 14.52
CA LYS A 148 -0.42 9.64 15.05
C LYS A 148 -0.72 10.73 16.07
N MET A 149 -1.56 11.69 15.68
CA MET A 149 -2.03 12.72 16.61
C MET A 149 -3.08 12.11 17.53
N TYR A 150 -2.74 11.88 18.79
CA TYR A 150 -3.73 11.63 19.83
C TYR A 150 -4.51 12.91 20.06
N LYS A 151 -5.84 12.87 19.99
CA LYS A 151 -6.65 13.98 20.52
C LYS A 151 -6.38 14.05 22.01
N GLU A 152 -5.91 15.20 22.50
CA GLU A 152 -6.05 15.52 23.92
C GLU A 152 -7.55 15.43 24.26
N VAL A 153 -7.87 14.59 25.25
CA VAL A 153 -9.23 14.39 25.76
C VAL A 153 -9.59 15.52 26.70
#